data_AF-A0A9E5MTT6-F1
#
_entry.id   AF-A0A9E5MTT6-F1
#
_cell.length_a   1.000
_cell.length_b   1.000
_cell.length_c   1.000
_cell.angle_alpha   90.00
_cell.angle_beta   90.00
_cell.angle_gamma   90.00
#
_symmetry.space_group_name_H-M   'P 1'
#
loop_
_entity.id
_entity.type
_entity.pdbx_description
1 polymer ?
#
loop_
_entity_poly.entity_id
_entity_poly.type
_entity_poly.pdbx_seq_one_letter_code
_entity_poly.pdbx_strand_id
1 'polypeptide(L)'
;MRLREYALFAEIVGGMAVIIGLIFVGLELRQNTLMQRVTATQALSANYEDAVDAVGRDAELACIYVRGINSLDNLNGIERYRFFVLWFHLLRAGEQMHYYSLEGMVDERIWRGYERQMSDIFRYPGFQQYWQSRKEWYSDEFQQFVGQIISGAGSDVQEPFSFDGCERP
;
A
#
# COMPACT_ATOMS: atom_id res chain seq x y z
N MET A 1 -63.93 -14.36 15.85
CA MET A 1 -62.81 -15.05 16.52
C MET A 1 -61.70 -15.45 15.54
N ARG A 2 -61.98 -16.12 14.41
CA ARG A 2 -60.95 -16.58 13.44
C ARG A 2 -59.99 -15.50 12.89
N LEU A 3 -60.45 -14.28 12.60
CA LEU A 3 -59.60 -13.23 12.00
C LEU A 3 -58.49 -12.71 12.94
N ARG A 4 -58.72 -12.72 14.26
CA ARG A 4 -57.70 -12.31 15.24
C ARG A 4 -56.59 -13.37 15.35
N GLU A 5 -56.95 -14.65 15.28
CA GLU A 5 -55.98 -15.75 15.30
C GLU A 5 -55.09 -15.73 14.05
N TYR A 6 -55.66 -15.45 12.87
CA TYR A 6 -54.86 -15.28 11.64
C TYR A 6 -53.96 -14.04 11.67
N ALA A 7 -54.41 -12.94 12.28
CA ALA A 7 -53.59 -11.73 12.42
C ALA A 7 -52.38 -11.97 13.35
N LEU A 8 -52.59 -12.61 14.50
CA LEU A 8 -51.52 -13.02 15.41
C LEU A 8 -50.52 -13.97 14.74
N PHE A 9 -51.01 -14.92 13.94
CA PHE A 9 -50.16 -15.83 13.19
C PHE A 9 -49.32 -15.10 12.13
N ALA A 10 -49.91 -14.16 11.40
CA ALA A 10 -49.20 -13.34 10.41
C ALA A 10 -48.16 -12.41 11.04
N GLU A 11 -48.42 -11.89 12.24
CA GLU A 11 -47.51 -11.03 12.99
C GLU A 11 -46.27 -11.81 13.49
N ILE A 12 -46.48 -13.02 14.02
CA ILE A 12 -45.40 -13.91 14.44
C ILE A 12 -44.53 -14.32 13.25
N VAL A 13 -45.15 -14.70 12.13
CA VAL A 13 -44.44 -15.08 10.90
C VAL A 13 -43.69 -13.87 10.30
N GLY A 14 -44.32 -12.70 10.29
CA GLY A 14 -43.69 -11.45 9.84
C GLY A 14 -42.48 -11.06 10.69
N GLY A 15 -42.59 -11.15 12.01
CA GLY A 15 -41.48 -10.90 12.93
C GLY A 15 -40.31 -11.86 12.72
N MET A 16 -40.58 -13.15 12.53
CA MET A 16 -39.54 -14.15 12.21
C MET A 16 -38.87 -13.87 10.86
N ALA A 17 -39.63 -13.47 9.84
CA ALA A 17 -39.08 -13.11 8.53
C ALA A 17 -38.12 -11.91 8.62
N VAL A 18 -38.44 -10.90 9.45
CA VAL A 18 -37.57 -9.74 9.68
C VAL A 18 -36.26 -10.16 10.37
N ILE A 19 -36.32 -11.00 11.41
CA ILE A 19 -35.13 -11.48 12.12
C ILE A 19 -34.22 -12.29 11.19
N ILE A 20 -34.80 -13.19 10.39
CA ILE A 20 -34.05 -13.98 9.39
C ILE A 20 -33.42 -13.06 8.34
N GLY A 21 -34.16 -12.05 7.86
CA GLY A 21 -33.64 -11.04 6.95
C GLY A 21 -32.45 -10.27 7.51
N LEU A 22 -32.52 -9.84 8.76
CA LEU A 22 -31.41 -9.13 9.43
C LEU A 22 -30.17 -10.01 9.62
N ILE A 23 -30.35 -11.29 9.95
CA ILE A 23 -29.24 -12.25 10.05
C ILE A 23 -28.57 -12.43 8.69
N PHE A 24 -29.37 -12.60 7.63
CA PHE A 24 -28.87 -12.76 6.27
C PHE A 24 -28.10 -11.52 5.80
N VAL A 25 -28.64 -10.32 6.00
CA VAL A 25 -27.96 -9.04 5.70
C VAL A 25 -26.66 -8.90 6.51
N GLY A 26 -26.66 -9.28 7.79
CA GLY A 26 -25.46 -9.28 8.62
C GLY A 26 -24.36 -10.24 8.12
N LEU A 27 -24.74 -11.39 7.57
CA LEU A 27 -23.83 -12.35 6.95
C LEU A 27 -23.32 -11.85 5.59
N GLU A 28 -24.20 -11.29 4.75
CA GLU A 28 -23.84 -10.68 3.46
C GLU A 28 -22.87 -9.51 3.66
N LEU A 29 -23.11 -8.63 4.64
CA LEU A 29 -22.21 -7.53 4.99
C LEU A 29 -20.82 -8.04 5.33
N ARG A 30 -20.70 -9.10 6.14
CA ARG A 30 -19.40 -9.69 6.50
C ARG A 30 -18.67 -10.30 5.30
N GLN A 31 -19.39 -11.01 4.43
CA GLN A 31 -18.82 -11.60 3.22
C GLN A 31 -18.42 -10.53 2.20
N ASN A 32 -19.20 -9.46 2.08
CA ASN A 32 -18.93 -8.33 1.20
C ASN A 32 -17.72 -7.53 1.71
N THR A 33 -17.59 -7.33 3.03
CA THR A 33 -16.38 -6.75 3.63
C THR A 33 -15.15 -7.61 3.36
N LEU A 34 -15.23 -8.94 3.48
CA LEU A 34 -14.12 -9.83 3.14
C LEU A 34 -13.73 -9.74 1.65
N MET A 35 -14.70 -9.77 0.74
CA MET A 35 -14.45 -9.62 -0.70
C MET A 35 -13.89 -8.25 -1.05
N GLN A 36 -14.40 -7.18 -0.47
CA GLN A 36 -13.86 -5.83 -0.64
C GLN A 36 -12.39 -5.75 -0.18
N ARG A 37 -12.04 -6.37 0.95
CA ARG A 37 -10.65 -6.45 1.43
C ARG A 37 -9.74 -7.20 0.46
N VAL A 38 -10.19 -8.34 -0.07
CA VAL A 38 -9.45 -9.13 -1.06
C VAL A 38 -9.28 -8.36 -2.37
N THR A 39 -10.34 -7.75 -2.89
CA THR A 39 -10.30 -6.93 -4.11
C THR A 39 -9.40 -5.71 -3.94
N ALA A 40 -9.44 -5.06 -2.78
CA ALA A 40 -8.61 -3.90 -2.50
C ALA A 40 -7.13 -4.28 -2.31
N THR A 41 -6.85 -5.49 -1.83
CA THR A 41 -5.49 -6.05 -1.82
C THR A 41 -5.02 -6.41 -3.24
N GLN A 42 -5.88 -7.02 -4.06
CA GLN A 42 -5.55 -7.37 -5.46
C GLN A 42 -5.32 -6.14 -6.34
N ALA A 43 -6.13 -5.09 -6.20
CA ALA A 43 -5.93 -3.83 -6.91
C ALA A 43 -4.60 -3.15 -6.50
N LEU A 44 -4.17 -3.36 -5.25
CA LEU A 44 -2.90 -2.87 -4.75
C LEU A 44 -1.70 -3.64 -5.31
N SER A 45 -1.80 -4.96 -5.34
CA SER A 45 -0.81 -5.83 -5.97
C SER A 45 -0.65 -5.50 -7.45
N ALA A 46 -1.76 -5.30 -8.19
CA ALA A 46 -1.70 -4.94 -9.60
C ALA A 46 -1.02 -3.58 -9.84
N ASN A 47 -1.35 -2.56 -9.04
CA ASN A 47 -0.71 -1.24 -9.16
C ASN A 47 0.79 -1.26 -8.79
N TYR A 48 1.17 -2.09 -7.82
CA TYR A 48 2.58 -2.27 -7.44
C TYR A 48 3.33 -3.07 -8.51
N GLU A 49 2.72 -4.15 -9.02
CA GLU A 49 3.27 -4.96 -10.11
C GLU A 49 3.48 -4.12 -11.38
N ASP A 50 2.51 -3.28 -11.77
CA ASP A 50 2.65 -2.38 -12.93
C ASP A 50 3.78 -1.35 -12.74
N ALA A 51 3.95 -0.80 -11.53
CA ALA A 51 5.01 0.16 -11.23
C ALA A 51 6.41 -0.49 -11.24
N VAL A 52 6.50 -1.72 -10.72
CA VAL A 52 7.75 -2.51 -10.74
C VAL A 52 8.05 -3.01 -12.16
N ASP A 53 7.04 -3.42 -12.92
CA ASP A 53 7.17 -3.83 -14.32
C ASP A 53 7.59 -2.67 -15.22
N ALA A 54 7.14 -1.44 -14.94
CA ALA A 54 7.58 -0.26 -15.67
C ALA A 54 9.11 -0.07 -15.57
N VAL A 55 9.70 -0.33 -14.39
CA VAL A 55 11.16 -0.27 -14.19
C VAL A 55 11.84 -1.46 -14.89
N GLY A 56 11.26 -2.66 -14.82
CA GLY A 56 11.82 -3.86 -15.44
C GLY A 56 11.80 -3.85 -16.99
N ARG A 57 10.85 -3.11 -17.59
CA ARG A 57 10.66 -3.05 -19.05
C ARG A 57 11.31 -1.83 -19.70
N ASP A 58 11.63 -0.79 -18.93
CA ASP A 58 12.24 0.44 -19.42
C ASP A 58 13.65 0.61 -18.81
N ALA A 59 14.67 0.29 -19.62
CA ALA A 59 16.07 0.41 -19.22
C ALA A 59 16.48 1.85 -18.83
N GLU A 60 15.86 2.87 -19.45
CA GLU A 60 16.10 4.26 -19.08
C GLU A 60 15.56 4.54 -17.68
N LEU A 61 14.34 4.07 -17.38
CA LEU A 61 13.74 4.24 -16.07
C LEU A 61 14.51 3.47 -14.98
N ALA A 62 15.02 2.27 -15.30
CA ALA A 62 15.93 1.54 -14.42
C ALA A 62 17.19 2.36 -14.09
N CYS A 63 17.85 2.94 -15.09
CA CYS A 63 19.02 3.79 -14.85
C CYS A 63 18.70 5.11 -14.13
N ILE A 64 17.50 5.67 -14.32
CA ILE A 64 17.01 6.80 -13.53
C ILE A 64 16.83 6.39 -12.06
N TYR A 65 16.24 5.22 -11.79
CA TYR A 65 16.08 4.71 -10.44
C TYR A 65 17.43 4.50 -9.75
N VAL A 66 18.37 3.82 -10.40
CA VAL A 66 19.71 3.54 -9.87
C VAL A 66 20.47 4.83 -9.56
N ARG A 67 20.47 5.82 -10.45
CA ARG A 67 21.14 7.09 -10.17
C ARG A 67 20.41 7.90 -9.09
N GLY A 68 19.09 7.93 -9.17
CA GLY A 68 18.22 8.72 -8.31
C GLY A 68 18.20 8.25 -6.86
N ILE A 69 18.29 6.94 -6.63
CA ILE A 69 18.32 6.37 -5.28
C ILE A 69 19.61 6.76 -4.55
N ASN A 70 20.72 6.91 -5.27
CA ASN A 70 21.99 7.37 -4.72
C ASN A 70 22.06 8.88 -4.48
N SER A 71 21.43 9.70 -5.31
CA SER A 71 21.22 11.14 -5.06
C SER A 71 20.31 11.72 -6.12
N LEU A 72 19.44 12.67 -5.75
CA LEU A 72 18.63 13.39 -6.73
C LEU A 72 19.46 14.33 -7.61
N ASP A 73 20.64 14.75 -7.15
CA ASP A 73 21.56 15.62 -7.91
C ASP A 73 22.14 14.91 -9.13
N ASN A 74 22.12 13.57 -9.13
CA ASN A 74 22.52 12.76 -10.27
C ASN A 74 21.47 12.75 -11.39
N LEU A 75 20.31 13.39 -11.19
CA LEU A 75 19.19 13.42 -12.13
C LEU A 75 18.99 14.82 -12.73
N ASN A 76 18.70 14.89 -14.02
CA ASN A 76 18.21 16.12 -14.64
C ASN A 76 16.73 16.37 -14.29
N GLY A 77 16.16 17.49 -14.71
CA GLY A 77 14.78 17.85 -14.36
C GLY A 77 13.71 16.82 -14.76
N ILE A 78 13.84 16.24 -15.96
CA ILE A 78 12.89 15.23 -16.47
C ILE A 78 13.08 13.90 -15.74
N GLU A 79 14.33 13.48 -15.57
CA GLU A 79 14.67 12.25 -14.84
C GLU A 79 14.19 12.33 -13.40
N ARG A 80 14.36 13.49 -12.74
CA ARG A 80 13.88 13.74 -11.38
C ARG A 80 12.35 13.65 -11.30
N TYR A 81 11.64 14.21 -12.29
CA TYR A 81 10.19 14.07 -12.35
C TYR A 81 9.76 12.60 -12.47
N ARG A 82 10.37 11.82 -13.39
CA ARG A 82 10.10 10.39 -13.56
C ARG A 82 10.37 9.60 -12.29
N PHE A 83 11.48 9.88 -11.61
CA PHE A 83 11.81 9.30 -10.31
C PHE A 83 10.76 9.61 -9.23
N PHE A 84 10.29 10.86 -9.16
CA PHE A 84 9.28 11.28 -8.19
C PHE A 84 7.93 10.62 -8.44
N VAL A 85 7.52 10.48 -9.71
CA VAL A 85 6.29 9.77 -10.08
C VAL A 85 6.38 8.31 -9.70
N LEU A 86 7.50 7.63 -9.99
CA LEU A 86 7.73 6.25 -9.58
C LEU A 86 7.58 6.08 -8.06
N TRP A 87 8.26 6.92 -7.27
CA TRP A 87 8.17 6.87 -5.81
C TRP A 87 6.79 7.19 -5.26
N PHE A 88 6.07 8.11 -5.90
CA PHE A 88 4.69 8.41 -5.54
C PHE A 88 3.78 7.17 -5.68
N HIS A 89 3.91 6.42 -6.78
CA HIS A 89 3.15 5.18 -6.97
C HIS A 89 3.54 4.10 -5.96
N LEU A 90 4.84 3.89 -5.76
CA LEU A 90 5.35 2.88 -4.82
C LEU A 90 4.91 3.15 -3.38
N LEU A 91 5.02 4.39 -2.92
CA LEU A 91 4.63 4.75 -1.55
C LEU A 91 3.12 4.82 -1.36
N ARG A 92 2.34 5.12 -2.40
CA ARG A 92 0.87 5.02 -2.32
C ARG A 92 0.44 3.57 -2.08
N ALA A 93 1.08 2.62 -2.78
CA ALA A 93 0.86 1.20 -2.52
C ALA A 93 1.37 0.80 -1.13
N GLY A 94 2.55 1.29 -0.72
CA GLY A 94 3.11 1.00 0.60
C GLY A 94 2.25 1.52 1.75
N GLU A 95 1.72 2.74 1.65
CA GLU A 95 0.82 3.34 2.64
C GLU A 95 -0.46 2.51 2.81
N GLN A 96 -1.06 2.08 1.70
CA GLN A 96 -2.25 1.27 1.76
C GLN A 96 -1.99 -0.13 2.33
N MET A 97 -0.83 -0.72 2.03
CA MET A 97 -0.40 -2.00 2.60
C MET A 97 -0.14 -1.88 4.10
N HIS A 98 0.47 -0.76 4.53
CA HIS A 98 0.65 -0.43 5.95
C HIS A 98 -0.71 -0.32 6.66
N TYR A 99 -1.67 0.39 6.07
CA TYR A 99 -3.03 0.47 6.60
C TYR A 99 -3.67 -0.91 6.76
N TYR A 100 -3.59 -1.78 5.75
CA TYR A 100 -4.13 -3.14 5.84
C TYR A 100 -3.42 -4.02 6.87
N SER A 101 -2.12 -3.81 7.08
CA SER A 101 -1.37 -4.47 8.15
C SER A 101 -1.92 -4.06 9.53
N LEU A 102 -2.13 -2.77 9.76
CA LEU A 102 -2.69 -2.25 11.03
C LEU A 102 -4.09 -2.81 11.32
N GLU A 103 -4.91 -3.01 10.29
CA GLU A 103 -6.25 -3.59 10.39
C GLU A 103 -6.25 -5.14 10.50
N GLY A 104 -5.07 -5.78 10.54
CA GLY A 104 -4.91 -7.24 10.62
C GLY A 104 -5.36 -7.99 9.37
N MET A 105 -5.38 -7.33 8.21
CA MET A 105 -5.81 -7.90 6.94
C MET A 105 -4.68 -8.54 6.13
N VAL A 106 -3.43 -8.28 6.50
CA VAL A 106 -2.22 -8.85 5.88
C VAL A 106 -1.58 -9.84 6.84
N ASP A 107 -1.15 -11.01 6.33
CA ASP A 107 -0.38 -11.96 7.14
C ASP A 107 0.92 -11.30 7.60
N GLU A 108 1.17 -11.34 8.91
CA GLU A 108 2.34 -10.74 9.56
C GLU A 108 3.69 -11.14 8.91
N ARG A 109 3.79 -12.38 8.39
CA ARG A 109 5.03 -12.85 7.75
C ARG A 109 5.25 -12.16 6.40
N ILE A 110 4.17 -11.87 5.67
CA ILE A 110 4.21 -11.13 4.42
C ILE A 110 4.54 -9.67 4.70
N TRP A 111 3.85 -9.06 5.68
CA TRP A 111 4.11 -7.68 6.11
C TRP A 111 5.58 -7.46 6.50
N ARG A 112 6.15 -8.34 7.33
CA ARG A 112 7.58 -8.26 7.72
C ARG A 112 8.54 -8.34 6.54
N GLY A 113 8.21 -9.09 5.48
CA GLY A 113 9.02 -9.13 4.27
C GLY A 113 9.04 -7.77 3.56
N TYR A 114 7.86 -7.16 3.45
CA TYR A 114 7.70 -5.83 2.85
C TYR A 114 8.35 -4.73 3.68
N GLU A 115 8.19 -4.76 5.00
CA GLU A 115 8.83 -3.83 5.93
C GLU A 115 10.36 -3.87 5.83
N ARG A 116 10.96 -5.07 5.76
CA ARG A 116 12.41 -5.22 5.55
C ARG A 116 12.86 -4.64 4.22
N GLN A 117 12.15 -4.92 3.13
CA GLN A 117 12.47 -4.36 1.81
C GLN A 117 12.43 -2.83 1.83
N MET A 118 11.37 -2.24 2.40
CA MET A 118 11.28 -0.79 2.57
C MET A 118 12.40 -0.26 3.44
N SER A 119 12.72 -0.95 4.53
CA SER A 119 13.80 -0.56 5.43
C SER A 119 15.16 -0.54 4.75
N ASP A 120 15.44 -1.43 3.81
CA ASP A 120 16.71 -1.41 3.07
C ASP A 120 16.75 -0.23 2.09
N ILE A 121 15.65 0.04 1.40
CA ILE A 121 15.62 1.08 0.36
C ILE A 121 15.51 2.49 0.96
N PHE A 122 14.80 2.68 2.07
CA PHE A 122 14.57 4.01 2.65
C PHE A 122 15.82 4.62 3.29
N ARG A 123 16.86 3.81 3.47
CA ARG A 123 18.18 4.24 3.94
C ARG A 123 18.95 5.03 2.91
N TYR A 124 18.64 4.86 1.63
CA TYR A 124 19.36 5.53 0.58
C TYR A 124 19.07 7.04 0.59
N PRO A 125 20.10 7.88 0.42
CA PRO A 125 19.97 9.34 0.51
C PRO A 125 19.01 9.91 -0.53
N GLY A 126 18.95 9.35 -1.74
CA GLY A 126 18.02 9.80 -2.78
C GLY A 126 16.55 9.61 -2.40
N PHE A 127 16.22 8.49 -1.73
CA PHE A 127 14.89 8.31 -1.16
C PHE A 127 14.61 9.33 -0.05
N GLN A 128 15.55 9.54 0.87
CA GLN A 128 15.34 10.49 1.97
C GLN A 128 15.13 11.92 1.45
N GLN A 129 15.84 12.33 0.40
CA GLN A 129 15.62 13.62 -0.27
C GLN A 129 14.22 13.72 -0.89
N TYR A 130 13.74 12.65 -1.54
CA TYR A 130 12.36 12.58 -2.01
C TYR A 130 11.38 12.70 -0.84
N TRP A 131 11.59 11.93 0.23
CA TRP A 131 10.73 11.86 1.40
C TRP A 131 10.59 13.22 2.07
N GLN A 132 11.68 13.94 2.31
CA GLN A 132 11.60 15.30 2.86
C GLN A 132 10.84 16.27 1.95
N SER A 133 10.81 16.03 0.64
CA SER A 133 10.10 16.88 -0.33
C SER A 133 8.60 16.56 -0.42
N ARG A 134 8.14 15.36 0.01
CA ARG A 134 6.80 14.84 -0.30
C ARG A 134 6.07 14.14 0.85
N LYS A 135 6.70 13.97 2.01
CA LYS A 135 6.11 13.26 3.18
C LYS A 135 4.74 13.77 3.59
N GLU A 136 4.48 15.07 3.42
CA GLU A 136 3.21 15.72 3.78
C GLU A 136 2.02 15.26 2.92
N TRP A 137 2.25 14.51 1.84
CA TRP A 137 1.19 13.95 1.01
C TRP A 137 0.62 12.63 1.53
N TYR A 138 1.22 12.09 2.59
CA TYR A 138 0.85 10.82 3.21
C TYR A 138 0.26 11.05 4.60
N SER A 139 -0.53 10.09 5.08
CA SER A 139 -1.12 10.07 6.42
C SER A 139 -0.08 10.18 7.54
N ASP A 140 -0.49 10.73 8.67
CA ASP A 140 0.38 10.93 9.84
C ASP A 140 0.93 9.59 10.36
N GLU A 141 0.10 8.53 10.34
CA GLU A 141 0.47 7.18 10.74
C GLU A 141 1.55 6.60 9.83
N PHE A 142 1.42 6.77 8.51
CA PHE A 142 2.44 6.31 7.57
C PHE A 142 3.71 7.14 7.68
N GLN A 143 3.60 8.45 7.91
CA GLN A 143 4.76 9.30 8.15
C GLN A 143 5.54 8.86 9.39
N GLN A 144 4.83 8.50 10.46
CA GLN A 144 5.43 7.99 11.69
C GLN A 144 6.15 6.66 11.44
N PHE A 145 5.52 5.73 10.72
CA PHE A 145 6.11 4.44 10.34
C PHE A 145 7.42 4.61 9.55
N VAL A 146 7.39 5.41 8.48
CA VAL A 146 8.60 5.68 7.67
C VAL A 146 9.67 6.38 8.51
N GLY A 147 9.28 7.30 9.40
CA GLY A 147 10.17 7.97 10.33
C GLY A 147 10.89 7.01 11.28
N GLN A 148 10.17 5.98 11.79
CA GLN A 148 10.76 4.93 12.63
C GLN A 148 11.77 4.08 11.85
N ILE A 149 11.46 3.73 10.60
CA ILE A 149 12.37 2.99 9.71
C ILE A 149 13.66 3.79 9.48
N ILE A 150 13.54 5.06 9.06
CA ILE A 150 14.69 5.91 8.75
C ILE A 150 15.55 6.15 10.01
N SER A 151 14.92 6.30 11.19
CA SER A 151 15.64 6.56 12.45
C SER A 151 16.26 5.30 13.05
N GLY A 152 15.65 4.13 12.85
CA GLY A 152 16.13 2.84 13.36
C GLY A 152 17.25 2.24 12.51
N ALA A 153 17.32 2.62 11.24
CA ALA A 153 18.45 2.37 10.39
C ALA A 153 19.65 3.23 10.83
N GLY A 154 20.55 2.65 11.62
CA GLY A 154 21.81 3.30 12.01
C GLY A 154 22.55 3.92 10.82
N SER A 155 23.33 4.97 11.10
CA SER A 155 24.06 5.84 10.17
C SER A 155 25.17 5.16 9.34
N ASP A 156 25.09 3.84 9.16
CA ASP A 156 25.97 3.11 8.25
C ASP A 156 25.69 3.60 6.84
N VAL A 157 26.72 4.17 6.22
CA VAL A 157 26.69 4.64 4.84
C VAL A 157 26.44 3.42 3.96
N GLN A 158 25.22 3.31 3.43
CA GLN A 158 24.88 2.25 2.49
C GLN A 158 25.75 2.40 1.24
N GLU A 159 26.39 1.32 0.79
CA GLU A 159 27.15 1.37 -0.46
C GLU A 159 26.24 1.84 -1.60
N PRO A 160 26.77 2.65 -2.54
CA PRO A 160 25.99 3.14 -3.66
C PRO A 160 25.34 1.97 -4.39
N PHE A 161 24.03 2.06 -4.60
CA PHE A 161 23.31 1.06 -5.38
C PHE A 161 23.80 1.16 -6.82
N SER A 162 24.55 0.16 -7.29
CA SER A 162 25.20 0.19 -8.60
C SER A 162 24.70 -0.93 -9.50
N PHE A 163 24.46 -0.59 -10.76
CA PHE A 163 24.24 -1.54 -11.86
C PHE A 163 25.08 -1.09 -13.05
N ASP A 164 25.85 -2.02 -13.61
CA ASP A 164 26.70 -1.76 -14.77
C ASP A 164 25.87 -1.27 -15.96
N GLY A 165 26.32 -0.22 -16.65
CA GLY A 165 25.67 0.31 -17.85
C GLY A 165 24.68 1.45 -17.62
N CYS A 166 24.50 1.91 -16.38
CA CYS A 166 23.69 3.10 -16.05
C CYS A 166 24.53 4.36 -15.79
N GLU A 167 25.84 4.33 -16.08
CA GLU A 167 26.68 5.52 -15.99
C GLU A 167 26.26 6.58 -17.02
N ARG A 168 26.36 7.86 -16.65
CA ARG A 168 26.20 8.93 -17.63
C ARG A 168 27.39 8.89 -18.61
N PRO A 169 27.15 8.99 -19.93
CA PRO A 169 28.22 9.25 -20.89
C PRO A 169 28.87 10.61 -20.66
#